data_AF-A0A0B8PBF4-F1
#
_entry.id   AF-A0A0B8PBF4-F1
#
_cell.length_a   1.000
_cell.length_b   1.000
_cell.length_c   1.000
_cell.angle_alpha   90.00
_cell.angle_beta   90.00
_cell.angle_gamma   90.00
#
_symmetry.space_group_name_H-M   'P 1'
#
loop_
_entity.id
_entity.type
_entity.pdbx_description
1 polymer ?
#
loop_
_entity_poly.entity_id
_entity_poly.type
_entity_poly.pdbx_seq_one_letter_code
_entity_poly.pdbx_strand_id
1 'polypeptide(L)'
;MAGNDTQGLRYGTIETSEKYYLEWKEQPSAHQLPNAKVKTETLLDEHTAQLCEKKRFLQLLHDFIVFDAGIKKTCRHNQFFGIQAAKKHITSRQGGIIWHTQGSGKSLTMVWLAKWIRENVTDSRVLVITDRTELDEQIEKVFTGVDEDIYRTKSGSDLVATLNEPNPWLMCSLVHKFGRNGEEPTESEKNETTDEFLKDLKGALPDDFSAKGSLFVLVDECHRTQSGKLHEAMKAILPEAMFIGFTGTPLMKKDKKKSLEVFGPYIHTYKFDEAVSDGVVLDLRYEARDIDQHLTSSKGVDTWFDTNTQGLSNLAKIQLKEKMGHDAKGSFE
;
A
#
# COMPACT_ATOMS: atom_id res chain seq x y z
N MET A 1 22.97 17.56 8.80
CA MET A 1 21.90 18.56 8.91
C MET A 1 22.43 19.87 8.34
N ALA A 2 21.61 20.62 7.62
CA ALA A 2 21.94 21.93 7.05
C ALA A 2 20.68 22.80 7.08
N GLY A 3 20.80 24.11 7.26
CA GLY A 3 19.62 24.97 7.33
C GLY A 3 19.95 26.45 7.45
N ASN A 4 18.94 27.28 7.30
CA ASN A 4 19.00 28.74 7.50
C ASN A 4 17.65 29.24 8.02
N ASP A 5 17.64 30.46 8.55
CA ASP A 5 16.49 31.02 9.27
C ASP A 5 15.21 31.13 8.42
N THR A 6 15.33 31.25 7.09
CA THR A 6 14.20 31.45 6.18
C THR A 6 13.67 30.17 5.55
N GLN A 7 14.51 29.15 5.37
CA GLN A 7 14.16 27.87 4.74
C GLN A 7 14.11 26.70 5.73
N GLY A 8 14.46 26.94 6.99
CA GLY A 8 14.42 25.94 8.05
C GLY A 8 15.53 24.90 7.96
N LEU A 9 15.32 23.79 8.66
CA LEU A 9 16.26 22.66 8.73
C LEU A 9 16.00 21.62 7.65
N ARG A 10 17.08 21.16 7.03
CA ARG A 10 17.17 19.98 6.16
C ARG A 10 18.06 18.92 6.81
N TYR A 11 17.68 17.65 6.69
CA TYR A 11 18.42 16.54 7.30
C TYR A 11 18.60 15.36 6.35
N GLY A 12 19.63 14.58 6.61
CA GLY A 12 20.01 13.40 5.85
C GLY A 12 21.01 12.59 6.66
N THR A 13 21.23 11.36 6.25
CA THR A 13 22.29 10.51 6.79
C THR A 13 23.64 10.90 6.18
N ILE A 14 24.74 10.36 6.71
CA ILE A 14 26.07 10.48 6.10
C ILE A 14 25.99 10.00 4.64
N GLU A 15 26.70 10.68 3.73
CA GLU A 15 26.72 10.41 2.28
C GLU A 15 25.40 10.60 1.52
N THR A 16 24.35 11.12 2.18
CA THR A 16 23.17 11.59 1.43
C THR A 16 23.57 12.76 0.53
N SER A 17 23.29 12.67 -0.78
CA SER A 17 23.47 13.82 -1.69
C SER A 17 22.42 14.90 -1.43
N GLU A 18 22.76 16.16 -1.66
CA GLU A 18 21.90 17.34 -1.39
C GLU A 18 20.44 17.17 -1.86
N LYS A 19 20.22 16.66 -3.08
CA LYS A 19 18.87 16.44 -3.64
C LYS A 19 17.96 15.51 -2.82
N TYR A 20 18.52 14.74 -1.89
CA TYR A 20 17.79 13.80 -1.03
C TYR A 20 17.73 14.26 0.42
N TYR A 21 18.13 15.49 0.71
CA TYR A 21 17.93 16.06 2.04
C TYR A 21 16.44 16.25 2.31
N LEU A 22 16.00 15.73 3.44
CA LEU A 22 14.62 15.73 3.86
C LEU A 22 14.29 17.03 4.59
N GLU A 23 13.04 17.47 4.45
CA GLU A 23 12.45 18.51 5.29
C GLU A 23 11.75 17.90 6.50
N TRP A 24 11.82 18.57 7.64
CA TRP A 24 10.97 18.24 8.78
C TRP A 24 9.74 19.12 8.76
N LYS A 25 8.56 18.50 8.91
CA LYS A 25 7.28 19.20 8.86
C LYS A 25 6.33 18.55 9.86
N GLU A 26 5.65 19.36 10.66
CA GLU A 26 4.59 18.91 11.57
C GLU A 26 3.26 19.54 11.18
N GLN A 27 2.15 18.90 11.55
CA GLN A 27 0.81 19.45 11.29
C GLN A 27 0.64 20.79 12.03
N PRO A 28 -0.08 21.78 11.45
CA PRO A 28 -0.28 23.08 12.10
C PRO A 28 -0.98 23.02 13.46
N SER A 29 -1.83 22.02 13.70
CA SER A 29 -2.43 21.77 15.01
C SER A 29 -1.42 21.30 16.07
N ALA A 30 -0.21 20.94 15.67
CA ALA A 30 0.92 20.53 16.50
C ALA A 30 2.00 21.62 16.65
N HIS A 31 1.71 22.89 16.33
CA HIS A 31 2.63 24.03 16.58
C HIS A 31 3.04 24.22 18.05
N GLN A 32 2.53 23.41 18.97
CA GLN A 32 3.16 23.27 20.27
C GLN A 32 4.48 22.53 20.08
N LEU A 33 5.57 23.29 20.17
CA LEU A 33 6.90 22.72 20.31
C LEU A 33 6.89 21.61 21.37
N PRO A 34 7.63 20.52 21.15
CA PRO A 34 7.67 19.41 22.11
C PRO A 34 8.02 19.85 23.54
N ASN A 35 8.72 20.98 23.68
CA ASN A 35 8.96 21.67 24.94
C ASN A 35 8.36 23.08 24.92
N ALA A 36 7.27 23.27 25.65
CA ALA A 36 6.57 24.56 25.75
C ALA A 36 7.40 25.70 26.38
N LYS A 37 8.56 25.41 26.98
CA LYS A 37 9.49 26.43 27.51
C LYS A 37 10.42 26.99 26.43
N VAL A 38 10.56 26.30 25.30
CA VAL A 38 11.37 26.77 24.18
C VAL A 38 10.58 27.81 23.41
N LYS A 39 11.22 28.92 23.07
CA LYS A 39 10.68 29.93 22.16
C LYS A 39 11.51 29.89 20.88
N THR A 40 10.84 30.00 19.75
CA THR A 40 11.46 29.94 18.42
C THR A 40 11.09 31.21 17.67
N GLU A 41 12.08 31.86 17.07
CA GLU A 41 11.89 33.12 16.33
C GLU A 41 11.98 32.91 14.83
N THR A 42 12.72 31.87 14.41
CA THR A 42 12.94 31.52 13.01
C THR A 42 12.40 30.13 12.69
N LEU A 43 12.25 29.83 11.40
CA LEU A 43 11.86 28.49 10.95
C LEU A 43 12.94 27.45 11.27
N LEU A 44 14.21 27.86 11.29
CA LEU A 44 15.32 27.01 11.68
C LEU A 44 15.23 26.60 13.16
N ASP A 45 14.92 27.55 14.04
CA ASP A 45 14.74 27.26 15.47
C ASP A 45 13.58 26.31 15.70
N GLU A 46 12.46 26.52 15.00
CA GLU A 46 11.29 25.65 15.08
C GLU A 46 11.62 24.22 14.64
N HIS A 47 12.17 24.05 13.43
CA HIS A 47 12.51 22.71 12.93
C HIS A 47 13.57 22.03 13.78
N THR A 48 14.54 22.79 14.32
CA THR A 48 15.58 22.25 15.19
C THR A 48 14.99 21.82 16.53
N ALA A 49 14.16 22.66 17.17
CA ALA A 49 13.51 22.33 18.44
C ALA A 49 12.56 21.13 18.30
N GLN A 50 11.89 21.00 17.15
CA GLN A 50 11.09 19.84 16.80
C GLN A 50 11.96 18.60 16.59
N LEU A 51 12.83 18.57 15.59
CA LEU A 51 13.59 17.37 15.21
C LEU A 51 14.53 16.90 16.32
N CYS A 52 15.20 17.85 17.00
CA CYS A 52 16.21 17.59 18.02
C CYS A 52 15.63 17.50 19.44
N GLU A 53 14.31 17.38 19.60
CA GLU A 53 13.77 16.95 20.89
C GLU A 53 14.41 15.61 21.28
N LYS A 54 14.94 15.52 22.51
CA LYS A 54 15.82 14.44 22.93
C LYS A 54 15.24 13.05 22.65
N LYS A 55 13.98 12.79 23.02
CA LYS A 55 13.36 11.48 22.82
C LYS A 55 13.17 11.18 21.33
N ARG A 56 12.67 12.15 20.55
CA ARG A 56 12.47 12.03 19.11
C ARG A 56 13.78 11.82 18.36
N PHE A 57 14.82 12.60 18.67
CA PHE A 57 16.12 12.49 18.01
C PHE A 57 16.76 11.11 18.24
N LEU A 58 16.73 10.62 19.49
CA LEU A 58 17.20 9.27 19.79
C LEU A 58 16.37 8.21 19.07
N GLN A 59 15.06 8.41 18.99
CA GLN A 59 14.18 7.52 18.24
C GLN A 59 14.50 7.50 16.75
N LEU A 60 14.77 8.64 16.12
CA LEU A 60 15.16 8.71 14.72
C LEU A 60 16.47 7.94 14.45
N LEU A 61 17.43 8.02 15.38
CA LEU A 61 18.71 7.33 15.26
C LEU A 61 18.59 5.81 15.48
N HIS A 62 17.73 5.38 16.39
CA HIS A 62 17.59 3.97 16.77
C HIS A 62 16.56 3.22 15.91
N ASP A 63 15.34 3.76 15.80
CA ASP A 63 14.19 3.07 15.20
C ASP A 63 14.15 3.27 13.67
N PHE A 64 14.63 4.42 13.17
CA PHE A 64 14.37 4.87 11.79
C PHE A 64 15.60 4.86 10.87
N ILE A 65 16.68 4.22 11.29
CA ILE A 65 17.86 4.00 10.44
C ILE A 65 17.80 2.61 9.81
N VAL A 66 17.92 2.56 8.48
CA VAL A 66 17.99 1.33 7.68
C VAL A 66 19.07 1.46 6.60
N PHE A 67 19.55 0.34 6.10
CA PHE A 67 20.49 0.30 4.98
C PHE A 67 19.79 -0.35 3.78
N ASP A 68 19.73 0.36 2.67
CA ASP A 68 19.17 -0.15 1.42
C ASP A 68 20.29 -0.25 0.38
N ALA A 69 20.71 -1.47 0.06
CA ALA A 69 21.85 -1.76 -0.79
C ALA A 69 23.13 -1.00 -0.36
N GLY A 70 23.40 -0.98 0.95
CA GLY A 70 24.55 -0.27 1.54
C GLY A 70 24.35 1.23 1.73
N ILE A 71 23.28 1.82 1.19
CA ILE A 71 22.96 3.24 1.38
C ILE A 71 22.17 3.40 2.67
N LYS A 72 22.75 4.13 3.63
CA LYS A 72 22.09 4.47 4.90
C LYS A 72 20.94 5.45 4.64
N LYS A 73 19.72 5.10 5.05
CA LYS A 73 18.52 5.93 4.92
C LYS A 73 17.90 6.23 6.28
N THR A 74 17.19 7.35 6.36
CA THR A 74 16.35 7.75 7.50
C THR A 74 14.93 8.04 7.00
N CYS A 75 13.97 8.16 7.91
CA CYS A 75 12.58 8.40 7.57
C CYS A 75 12.27 9.87 7.27
N ARG A 76 11.24 10.08 6.45
CA ARG A 76 10.54 11.36 6.28
C ARG A 76 9.57 11.63 7.44
N HIS A 77 9.13 12.87 7.57
CA HIS A 77 8.17 13.29 8.60
C HIS A 77 6.88 12.44 8.59
N ASN A 78 6.30 12.21 7.41
CA ASN A 78 5.06 11.45 7.27
C ASN A 78 5.21 9.98 7.69
N GLN A 79 6.39 9.40 7.47
CA GLN A 79 6.72 8.04 7.85
C GLN A 79 6.90 7.94 9.36
N PHE A 80 7.60 8.92 9.97
CA PHE A 80 7.74 9.02 11.42
C PHE A 80 6.36 9.11 12.09
N PHE A 81 5.55 10.10 11.71
CA PHE A 81 4.23 10.31 12.31
C PHE A 81 3.25 9.18 12.02
N GLY A 82 3.32 8.60 10.81
CA GLY A 82 2.55 7.39 10.46
C GLY A 82 2.85 6.23 11.40
N ILE A 83 4.14 6.00 11.71
CA ILE A 83 4.54 4.97 12.66
C ILE A 83 4.15 5.33 14.09
N GLN A 84 4.32 6.57 14.55
CA GLN A 84 3.86 6.96 15.89
C GLN A 84 2.35 6.76 16.07
N ALA A 85 1.55 7.04 15.05
CA ALA A 85 0.12 6.76 15.06
C ALA A 85 -0.16 5.24 15.06
N ALA A 86 0.55 4.46 14.23
CA ALA A 86 0.40 3.01 14.18
C ALA A 86 0.74 2.34 15.52
N LYS A 87 1.76 2.81 16.25
CA LYS A 87 2.12 2.32 17.59
C LYS A 87 0.94 2.43 18.58
N LYS A 88 0.18 3.53 18.52
CA LYS A 88 -1.02 3.74 19.35
C LYS A 88 -2.11 2.73 19.01
N HIS A 89 -2.36 2.52 17.71
CA HIS A 89 -3.31 1.54 17.19
C HIS A 89 -2.96 0.10 17.58
N ILE A 90 -1.67 -0.26 17.47
CA ILE A 90 -1.18 -1.58 17.90
C ILE A 90 -1.40 -1.78 19.40
N THR A 91 -1.08 -0.78 20.21
CA THR A 91 -1.27 -0.82 21.67
C THR A 91 -2.75 -0.95 22.06
N SER A 92 -3.65 -0.26 21.35
CA SER A 92 -5.11 -0.34 21.59
C SER A 92 -5.79 -1.55 20.91
N ARG A 93 -5.03 -2.44 20.26
CA ARG A 93 -5.54 -3.57 19.49
C ARG A 93 -6.53 -3.16 18.39
N GLN A 94 -6.32 -1.99 17.78
CA GLN A 94 -7.16 -1.45 16.71
C GLN A 94 -6.39 -1.49 15.38
N GLY A 95 -6.94 -2.19 14.38
CA GLY A 95 -6.45 -2.10 13.02
C GLY A 95 -6.60 -0.68 12.44
N GLY A 96 -6.12 -0.50 11.22
CA GLY A 96 -6.45 0.68 10.44
C GLY A 96 -5.67 0.79 9.15
N ILE A 97 -5.78 1.96 8.52
CA ILE A 97 -5.19 2.21 7.20
C ILE A 97 -4.18 3.35 7.27
N ILE A 98 -2.96 3.11 6.78
CA ILE A 98 -1.96 4.13 6.50
C ILE A 98 -2.07 4.48 5.01
N TRP A 99 -2.62 5.65 4.71
CA TRP A 99 -2.73 6.15 3.36
C TRP A 99 -1.60 7.11 3.07
N HIS A 100 -0.57 6.62 2.40
CA HIS A 100 0.60 7.40 2.02
C HIS A 100 0.74 7.34 0.51
N THR A 101 0.72 8.47 -0.18
CA THR A 101 0.68 8.50 -1.66
C THR A 101 1.77 7.65 -2.30
N GLN A 102 1.53 7.15 -3.51
CA GLN A 102 2.51 6.35 -4.24
C GLN A 102 3.83 7.13 -4.42
N GLY A 103 4.98 6.45 -4.22
CA GLY A 103 6.30 7.09 -4.26
C GLY A 103 6.75 7.77 -2.96
N SER A 104 5.87 7.86 -1.95
CA SER A 104 6.22 8.46 -0.64
C SER A 104 7.13 7.59 0.24
N GLY A 105 7.37 6.33 -0.13
CA GLY A 105 8.22 5.39 0.62
C GLY A 105 7.47 4.44 1.56
N LYS A 106 6.25 4.01 1.20
CA LYS A 106 5.42 3.07 2.01
C LYS A 106 6.16 1.81 2.45
N SER A 107 6.95 1.22 1.56
CA SER A 107 7.73 0.02 1.83
C SER A 107 8.64 0.16 3.04
N LEU A 108 9.37 1.28 3.14
CA LEU A 108 10.21 1.57 4.30
C LEU A 108 9.37 1.76 5.57
N THR A 109 8.19 2.37 5.46
CA THR A 109 7.24 2.49 6.58
C THR A 109 6.81 1.11 7.09
N MET A 110 6.55 0.14 6.19
CA MET A 110 6.23 -1.24 6.59
C MET A 110 7.39 -1.90 7.31
N VAL A 111 8.63 -1.73 6.80
CA VAL A 111 9.85 -2.27 7.41
C VAL A 111 10.06 -1.75 8.83
N TRP A 112 10.05 -0.43 9.03
CA TRP A 112 10.22 0.16 10.36
C TRP A 112 9.10 -0.24 11.33
N LEU A 113 7.87 -0.39 10.83
CA LEU A 113 6.76 -0.86 11.65
C LEU A 113 6.94 -2.33 12.07
N ALA A 114 7.35 -3.20 11.14
CA ALA A 114 7.63 -4.60 11.43
C ALA A 114 8.76 -4.77 12.45
N LYS A 115 9.87 -4.02 12.29
CA LYS A 115 10.97 -3.97 13.26
C LYS A 115 10.48 -3.53 14.64
N TRP A 116 9.69 -2.45 14.70
CA TRP A 116 9.14 -1.98 15.97
C TRP A 116 8.22 -3.01 16.64
N ILE A 117 7.34 -3.68 15.87
CA ILE A 117 6.49 -4.76 16.37
C ILE A 117 7.35 -5.86 16.99
N ARG A 118 8.39 -6.31 16.28
CA ARG A 118 9.32 -7.35 16.73
C ARG A 118 9.99 -7.02 18.06
N GLU A 119 10.40 -5.77 18.23
CA GLU A 119 11.11 -5.31 19.43
C GLU A 119 10.18 -5.03 20.63
N ASN A 120 8.88 -4.77 20.39
CA ASN A 120 7.98 -4.23 21.42
C ASN A 120 6.77 -5.13 21.73
N VAL A 121 6.51 -6.15 20.92
CA VAL A 121 5.40 -7.09 21.14
C VAL A 121 5.95 -8.50 21.35
N THR A 122 5.63 -9.09 22.50
CA THR A 122 6.05 -10.45 22.84
C THR A 122 5.39 -11.47 21.91
N ASP A 123 6.15 -12.49 21.50
CA ASP A 123 5.66 -13.55 20.60
C ASP A 123 5.09 -13.02 19.27
N SER A 124 5.58 -11.85 18.82
CA SER A 124 5.06 -11.21 17.62
C SER A 124 5.55 -11.89 16.35
N ARG A 125 4.65 -12.02 15.39
CA ARG A 125 4.95 -12.41 14.02
C ARG A 125 4.33 -11.42 13.05
N VAL A 126 4.98 -11.18 11.92
CA VAL A 126 4.55 -10.24 10.89
C VAL A 126 4.41 -10.98 9.57
N LEU A 127 3.21 -10.93 9.00
CA LEU A 127 2.91 -11.39 7.64
C LEU A 127 2.71 -10.18 6.75
N VAL A 128 3.60 -9.98 5.79
CA VAL A 128 3.47 -8.97 4.75
C VAL A 128 2.74 -9.57 3.56
N ILE A 129 1.74 -8.87 3.05
CA ILE A 129 0.94 -9.26 1.90
C ILE A 129 1.01 -8.16 0.88
N THR A 130 1.49 -8.51 -0.31
CA THR A 130 1.72 -7.55 -1.38
C THR A 130 1.37 -8.17 -2.73
N ASP A 131 1.07 -7.32 -3.71
CA ASP A 131 0.95 -7.68 -5.12
C ASP A 131 2.29 -7.59 -5.87
N ARG A 132 3.34 -7.03 -5.23
CA ARG A 132 4.65 -6.77 -5.85
C ARG A 132 5.70 -7.72 -5.33
N THR A 133 6.42 -8.37 -6.26
CA THR A 133 7.65 -9.10 -5.94
C THR A 133 8.79 -8.17 -5.51
N GLU A 134 8.73 -6.89 -5.84
CA GLU A 134 9.78 -5.88 -5.55
C GLU A 134 9.84 -5.47 -4.08
N LEU A 135 8.73 -5.60 -3.33
CA LEU A 135 8.73 -5.33 -1.89
C LEU A 135 9.63 -6.33 -1.16
N ASP A 136 9.64 -7.59 -1.62
CA ASP A 136 10.47 -8.67 -1.10
C ASP A 136 11.95 -8.28 -1.14
N GLU A 137 12.43 -7.79 -2.30
CA GLU A 137 13.82 -7.37 -2.45
C GLU A 137 14.20 -6.21 -1.51
N GLN A 138 13.27 -5.29 -1.25
CA GLN A 138 13.54 -4.16 -0.35
C GLN A 138 13.58 -4.59 1.11
N ILE A 139 12.67 -5.45 1.54
CA ILE A 139 12.66 -5.94 2.93
C ILE A 139 13.90 -6.85 3.12
N GLU A 140 14.19 -7.79 2.22
CA GLU A 140 15.33 -8.72 2.33
C GLU A 140 16.66 -7.98 2.42
N LYS A 141 16.83 -6.91 1.62
CA LYS A 141 18.04 -6.07 1.60
C LYS A 141 18.19 -5.17 2.83
N VAL A 142 17.08 -4.74 3.42
CA VAL A 142 17.12 -3.93 4.65
C VAL A 142 17.48 -4.77 5.87
N PHE A 143 17.06 -6.02 5.88
CA PHE A 143 17.37 -6.94 6.98
C PHE A 143 18.67 -7.72 6.77
N THR A 144 19.34 -7.71 5.60
CA THR A 144 20.58 -8.50 5.36
C THR A 144 21.80 -8.12 6.21
N GLY A 145 21.71 -7.09 7.05
CA GLY A 145 22.73 -6.73 8.06
C GLY A 145 22.39 -7.18 9.49
N VAL A 146 21.19 -7.72 9.66
CA VAL A 146 20.70 -8.43 10.85
C VAL A 146 20.58 -9.89 10.37
N ASP A 147 20.90 -10.89 11.17
CA ASP A 147 20.81 -12.30 10.73
C ASP A 147 19.33 -12.75 10.67
N GLU A 148 18.50 -12.04 9.92
CA GLU A 148 17.04 -12.14 9.90
C GLU A 148 16.52 -12.30 8.47
N ASP A 149 16.21 -13.55 8.12
CA ASP A 149 15.62 -13.92 6.83
C ASP A 149 14.10 -13.69 6.82
N ILE A 150 13.59 -13.16 5.70
CA ILE A 150 12.15 -13.14 5.42
C ILE A 150 11.79 -14.42 4.72
N TYR A 151 10.86 -15.17 5.28
CA TYR A 151 10.36 -16.35 4.58
C TYR A 151 9.31 -15.98 3.54
N ARG A 152 9.59 -16.34 2.30
CA ARG A 152 8.65 -16.16 1.18
C ARG A 152 7.87 -17.44 0.96
N THR A 153 6.56 -17.37 1.14
CA THR A 153 5.69 -18.52 0.91
C THR A 153 5.60 -18.82 -0.59
N LYS A 154 5.55 -20.10 -0.95
CA LYS A 154 5.50 -20.58 -2.34
C LYS A 154 4.07 -20.78 -2.83
N SER A 155 3.16 -21.13 -1.92
CA SER A 155 1.75 -21.41 -2.18
C SER A 155 0.90 -21.05 -0.97
N GLY A 156 -0.44 -21.07 -1.11
CA GLY A 156 -1.35 -20.96 0.02
C GLY A 156 -1.16 -22.08 1.06
N SER A 157 -0.88 -23.32 0.63
CA SER A 157 -0.60 -24.44 1.54
C SER A 157 0.70 -24.25 2.34
N ASP A 158 1.74 -23.74 1.70
CA ASP A 158 3.01 -23.39 2.36
C ASP A 158 2.81 -22.27 3.39
N LEU A 159 2.01 -21.25 3.06
CA LEU A 159 1.65 -20.21 4.03
C LEU A 159 0.89 -20.78 5.24
N VAL A 160 -0.10 -21.65 5.02
CA VAL A 160 -0.86 -22.30 6.10
C VAL A 160 0.07 -23.12 6.99
N ALA A 161 0.95 -23.94 6.40
CA ALA A 161 1.93 -24.73 7.15
C ALA A 161 2.85 -23.82 7.97
N THR A 162 3.35 -22.74 7.37
CA THR A 162 4.25 -21.77 8.02
C THR A 162 3.55 -21.03 9.16
N LEU A 163 2.27 -20.68 9.01
CA LEU A 163 1.48 -20.03 10.06
C LEU A 163 1.21 -20.98 11.23
N ASN A 164 1.10 -22.28 10.97
CA ASN A 164 0.88 -23.31 12.00
C ASN A 164 2.14 -23.62 12.83
N GLU A 165 3.30 -23.12 12.40
CA GLU A 165 4.57 -23.19 13.14
C GLU A 165 4.88 -21.84 13.82
N PRO A 166 5.62 -21.82 14.96
CA PRO A 166 5.99 -20.58 15.66
C PRO A 166 7.05 -19.75 14.92
N ASN A 167 7.83 -20.38 14.04
CA ASN A 167 8.83 -19.74 13.20
C ASN A 167 8.44 -19.90 11.73
N PRO A 168 8.80 -18.93 10.87
CA PRO A 168 9.57 -17.72 11.13
C PRO A 168 8.70 -16.57 11.66
N TRP A 169 9.37 -15.53 12.19
CA TRP A 169 8.67 -14.34 12.70
C TRP A 169 8.24 -13.39 11.59
N LEU A 170 9.00 -13.30 10.49
CA LEU A 170 8.70 -12.42 9.35
C LEU A 170 8.45 -13.26 8.11
N MET A 171 7.27 -13.06 7.50
CA MET A 171 6.80 -13.81 6.34
C MET A 171 6.31 -12.85 5.27
N CYS A 172 6.47 -13.22 4.00
CA CYS A 172 5.85 -12.54 2.89
C CYS A 172 5.05 -13.51 2.01
N SER A 173 3.86 -13.09 1.60
CA SER A 173 2.99 -13.83 0.68
C SER A 173 2.41 -12.91 -0.38
N LEU A 174 2.22 -13.44 -1.58
CA LEU A 174 1.57 -12.70 -2.66
C LEU A 174 0.05 -12.86 -2.57
N VAL A 175 -0.68 -11.78 -2.85
CA VAL A 175 -2.16 -11.74 -2.83
C VAL A 175 -2.78 -12.85 -3.69
N HIS A 176 -2.19 -13.19 -4.83
CA HIS A 176 -2.72 -14.22 -5.76
C HIS A 176 -2.45 -15.66 -5.32
N LYS A 177 -1.53 -15.93 -4.38
CA LYS A 177 -1.22 -17.31 -3.92
C LYS A 177 -2.31 -17.94 -3.07
N PHE A 178 -3.30 -17.15 -2.69
CA PHE A 178 -4.46 -17.63 -1.94
C PHE A 178 -5.55 -18.20 -2.86
N GLY A 179 -5.46 -18.01 -4.19
CA GLY A 179 -6.26 -18.71 -5.20
C GLY A 179 -5.88 -20.19 -5.32
N ARG A 180 -6.82 -21.06 -5.73
CA ARG A 180 -6.56 -22.49 -5.99
C ARG A 180 -5.26 -22.65 -6.79
N ASN A 181 -4.27 -23.34 -6.22
CA ASN A 181 -2.99 -23.68 -6.83
C ASN A 181 -2.07 -22.53 -7.29
N GLY A 182 -2.30 -21.28 -6.86
CA GLY A 182 -1.41 -20.16 -7.21
C GLY A 182 -1.38 -19.83 -8.71
N GLU A 183 -2.40 -20.25 -9.46
CA GLU A 183 -2.61 -19.87 -10.86
C GLU A 183 -3.31 -18.50 -10.95
N GLU A 184 -3.08 -17.77 -12.05
CA GLU A 184 -3.84 -16.55 -12.32
C GLU A 184 -5.32 -16.92 -12.52
N PRO A 185 -6.25 -16.22 -11.84
CA PRO A 185 -7.65 -16.58 -11.91
C PRO A 185 -8.18 -16.41 -13.34
N THR A 186 -8.74 -17.49 -13.89
CA THR A 186 -9.36 -17.46 -15.22
C THR A 186 -10.57 -16.51 -15.26
N GLU A 187 -10.97 -16.04 -16.45
CA GLU A 187 -12.14 -15.17 -16.61
C GLU A 187 -13.43 -15.77 -16.00
N SER A 188 -13.53 -17.10 -15.94
CA SER A 188 -14.58 -17.87 -15.29
C SER A 188 -14.55 -17.82 -13.74
N GLU A 189 -13.37 -17.69 -13.13
CA GLU A 189 -13.17 -17.67 -11.67
C GLU A 189 -13.44 -16.30 -11.05
N LYS A 190 -13.52 -15.24 -11.87
CA LYS A 190 -13.98 -13.91 -11.41
C LYS A 190 -15.38 -13.94 -10.80
N ASN A 191 -16.17 -14.97 -11.14
CA ASN A 191 -17.55 -15.16 -10.69
C ASN A 191 -17.72 -16.17 -9.54
N GLU A 192 -16.65 -16.82 -9.05
CA GLU A 192 -16.79 -17.67 -7.86
C GLU A 192 -17.21 -16.84 -6.65
N THR A 193 -18.21 -17.34 -5.94
CA THR A 193 -18.72 -16.68 -4.75
C THR A 193 -17.66 -16.70 -3.65
N THR A 194 -17.58 -15.64 -2.84
CA THR A 194 -16.65 -15.60 -1.69
C THR A 194 -16.81 -16.85 -0.80
N ASP A 195 -18.03 -17.37 -0.72
CA ASP A 195 -18.38 -18.53 0.10
C ASP A 195 -17.78 -19.85 -0.41
N GLU A 196 -17.72 -20.07 -1.72
CA GLU A 196 -17.09 -21.29 -2.29
C GLU A 196 -15.57 -21.25 -2.10
N PHE A 197 -14.96 -20.10 -2.36
CA PHE A 197 -13.53 -19.88 -2.10
C PHE A 197 -13.19 -20.07 -0.61
N LEU A 198 -13.99 -19.50 0.30
CA LEU A 198 -13.85 -19.67 1.75
C LEU A 198 -14.01 -21.13 2.17
N LYS A 199 -14.94 -21.86 1.56
CA LYS A 199 -15.24 -23.26 1.89
C LYS A 199 -14.12 -24.19 1.46
N ASP A 200 -13.59 -23.99 0.26
CA ASP A 200 -12.44 -24.75 -0.25
C ASP A 200 -11.19 -24.45 0.57
N LEU A 201 -10.98 -23.18 0.93
CA LEU A 201 -9.83 -22.79 1.73
C LEU A 201 -9.93 -23.35 3.16
N LYS A 202 -11.11 -23.29 3.80
CA LYS A 202 -11.35 -23.96 5.09
C LYS A 202 -11.21 -25.47 5.01
N GLY A 203 -11.63 -26.09 3.90
CA GLY A 203 -11.48 -27.53 3.68
C GLY A 203 -10.05 -27.97 3.44
N ALA A 204 -9.17 -27.05 3.03
CA ALA A 204 -7.74 -27.29 2.86
C ALA A 204 -6.92 -27.05 4.14
N LEU A 205 -7.50 -26.45 5.17
CA LEU A 205 -6.85 -26.27 6.47
C LEU A 205 -6.85 -27.60 7.24
N PRO A 206 -5.73 -27.99 7.86
CA PRO A 206 -5.73 -29.07 8.84
C PRO A 206 -6.74 -28.83 9.97
N ASP A 207 -7.35 -29.90 10.48
CA ASP A 207 -8.36 -29.81 11.57
C ASP A 207 -7.79 -29.18 12.86
N ASP A 208 -6.47 -29.24 13.05
CA ASP A 208 -5.74 -28.68 14.19
C ASP A 208 -5.06 -27.34 13.88
N PHE A 209 -5.37 -26.72 12.74
CA PHE A 209 -4.77 -25.46 12.33
C PHE A 209 -5.03 -24.35 13.35
N SER A 210 -3.95 -23.73 13.81
CA SER A 210 -4.00 -22.55 14.64
C SER A 210 -2.75 -21.73 14.40
N ALA A 211 -2.94 -20.50 13.90
CA ALA A 211 -1.84 -19.57 13.73
C ALA A 211 -1.11 -19.34 15.06
N LYS A 212 0.20 -19.63 15.07
CA LYS A 212 1.04 -19.47 16.27
C LYS A 212 1.53 -18.04 16.37
N GLY A 213 1.64 -17.52 17.59
CA GLY A 213 2.14 -16.19 17.86
C GLY A 213 1.12 -15.06 17.72
N SER A 214 1.48 -13.88 18.22
CA SER A 214 0.72 -12.64 18.03
C SER A 214 0.94 -12.11 16.62
N LEU A 215 0.06 -12.48 15.69
CA LEU A 215 0.20 -12.18 14.28
C LEU A 215 -0.27 -10.76 13.91
N PHE A 216 0.58 -10.06 13.18
CA PHE A 216 0.30 -8.78 12.53
C PHE A 216 0.36 -8.95 11.02
N VAL A 217 -0.71 -8.59 10.32
CA VAL A 217 -0.80 -8.69 8.86
C VAL A 217 -0.71 -7.28 8.27
N LEU A 218 0.37 -7.02 7.55
CA LEU A 218 0.60 -5.76 6.83
C LEU A 218 0.20 -5.97 5.37
N VAL A 219 -0.84 -5.28 4.91
CA VAL A 219 -1.38 -5.46 3.55
C VAL A 219 -1.03 -4.24 2.70
N ASP A 220 -0.16 -4.39 1.70
CA ASP A 220 0.14 -3.35 0.72
C ASP A 220 -0.97 -3.25 -0.34
N GLU A 221 -1.14 -2.04 -0.86
CA GLU A 221 -2.19 -1.64 -1.79
C GLU A 221 -3.57 -2.23 -1.45
N CYS A 222 -3.97 -2.17 -0.18
CA CYS A 222 -5.15 -2.84 0.37
C CYS A 222 -6.50 -2.47 -0.29
N HIS A 223 -6.51 -1.53 -1.23
CA HIS A 223 -7.68 -1.04 -1.97
C HIS A 223 -7.71 -1.46 -3.45
N ARG A 224 -6.58 -1.87 -4.05
CA ARG A 224 -6.54 -2.29 -5.44
C ARG A 224 -6.93 -3.77 -5.52
N THR A 225 -8.20 -4.02 -5.88
CA THR A 225 -8.70 -5.26 -6.53
C THR A 225 -8.52 -6.59 -5.78
N GLN A 226 -9.62 -7.35 -5.62
CA GLN A 226 -9.68 -8.68 -4.96
C GLN A 226 -9.33 -8.73 -3.46
N SER A 227 -8.74 -7.68 -2.88
CA SER A 227 -8.37 -7.59 -1.46
C SER A 227 -9.53 -7.77 -0.49
N GLY A 228 -10.77 -7.39 -0.85
CA GLY A 228 -11.94 -7.57 0.01
C GLY A 228 -12.23 -9.05 0.30
N LYS A 229 -12.37 -9.87 -0.74
CA LYS A 229 -12.63 -11.32 -0.60
C LYS A 229 -11.47 -12.03 0.07
N LEU A 230 -10.23 -11.70 -0.34
CA LEU A 230 -9.04 -12.27 0.27
C LEU A 230 -8.96 -11.92 1.76
N HIS A 231 -9.23 -10.67 2.12
CA HIS A 231 -9.18 -10.23 3.50
C HIS A 231 -10.27 -10.87 4.35
N GLU A 232 -11.49 -11.00 3.82
CA GLU A 232 -12.56 -11.76 4.47
C GLU A 232 -12.12 -13.20 4.74
N ALA A 233 -11.45 -13.84 3.79
CA ALA A 233 -10.83 -15.16 3.98
C ALA A 233 -9.74 -15.15 5.04
N MET A 234 -8.83 -14.18 5.00
CA MET A 234 -7.78 -14.08 6.01
C MET A 234 -8.31 -13.83 7.40
N LYS A 235 -9.34 -13.00 7.58
CA LYS A 235 -9.98 -12.83 8.89
C LYS A 235 -10.65 -14.12 9.37
N ALA A 236 -11.19 -14.92 8.45
CA ALA A 236 -11.77 -16.21 8.79
C ALA A 236 -10.71 -17.24 9.25
N ILE A 237 -9.52 -17.21 8.66
CA ILE A 237 -8.40 -18.11 8.99
C ILE A 237 -7.59 -17.59 10.19
N LEU A 238 -7.46 -16.27 10.31
CA LEU A 238 -6.62 -15.55 11.26
C LEU A 238 -7.45 -14.58 12.11
N PRO A 239 -8.41 -15.09 12.90
CA PRO A 239 -9.36 -14.24 13.63
C PRO A 239 -8.69 -13.33 14.66
N GLU A 240 -7.59 -13.77 15.26
CA GLU A 240 -6.85 -13.03 16.29
C GLU A 240 -5.78 -12.08 15.73
N ALA A 241 -5.55 -12.12 14.41
CA ALA A 241 -4.52 -11.31 13.78
C ALA A 241 -4.93 -9.84 13.69
N MET A 242 -3.98 -8.94 13.86
CA MET A 242 -4.19 -7.51 13.63
C MET A 242 -3.86 -7.15 12.20
N PHE A 243 -4.77 -6.48 11.51
CA PHE A 243 -4.58 -6.03 10.14
C PHE A 243 -4.25 -4.54 10.08
N ILE A 244 -3.19 -4.20 9.36
CA ILE A 244 -2.82 -2.81 9.02
C ILE A 244 -2.70 -2.72 7.51
N GLY A 245 -3.57 -1.91 6.91
CA GLY A 245 -3.58 -1.67 5.47
C GLY A 245 -2.67 -0.50 5.09
N PHE A 246 -1.93 -0.64 4.01
CA PHE A 246 -1.18 0.42 3.36
C PHE A 246 -1.77 0.67 1.98
N THR A 247 -1.87 1.94 1.59
CA THR A 247 -2.37 2.29 0.26
C THR A 247 -1.72 3.55 -0.28
N GLY A 248 -1.46 3.54 -1.60
CA GLY A 248 -1.05 4.73 -2.35
C GLY A 248 -2.21 5.63 -2.79
N THR A 249 -3.43 5.10 -2.84
CA THR A 249 -4.56 5.75 -3.50
C THR A 249 -5.71 6.01 -2.53
N PRO A 250 -6.48 7.10 -2.73
CA PRO A 250 -7.67 7.36 -1.94
C PRO A 250 -8.69 6.23 -2.08
N LEU A 251 -9.36 5.90 -0.98
CA LEU A 251 -10.58 5.10 -1.04
C LEU A 251 -11.66 5.79 -1.86
N MET A 252 -12.02 5.17 -2.99
CA MET A 252 -13.19 5.60 -3.77
C MET A 252 -14.47 5.44 -2.95
N LYS A 253 -15.46 6.32 -3.15
CA LYS A 253 -16.71 6.34 -2.34
C LYS A 253 -17.40 4.97 -2.25
N LYS A 254 -17.33 4.15 -3.30
CA LYS A 254 -17.93 2.81 -3.35
C LYS A 254 -17.18 1.80 -2.47
N ASP A 255 -15.85 1.88 -2.42
CA ASP A 255 -15.00 0.91 -1.70
C ASP A 255 -14.62 1.37 -0.29
N LYS A 256 -14.92 2.63 0.04
CA LYS A 256 -14.61 3.25 1.33
C LYS A 256 -15.27 2.52 2.51
N LYS A 257 -16.54 2.13 2.38
CA LYS A 257 -17.27 1.43 3.45
C LYS A 257 -16.63 0.07 3.74
N LYS A 258 -16.45 -0.74 2.70
CA LYS A 258 -15.84 -2.06 2.82
C LYS A 258 -14.45 -1.98 3.44
N SER A 259 -13.57 -1.11 2.95
CA SER A 259 -12.21 -1.04 3.48
C SER A 259 -12.13 -0.54 4.93
N LEU A 260 -13.01 0.39 5.34
CA LEU A 260 -13.09 0.84 6.73
C LEU A 260 -13.68 -0.23 7.66
N GLU A 261 -14.65 -1.03 7.18
CA GLU A 261 -15.17 -2.20 7.91
C GLU A 261 -14.09 -3.29 8.07
N VAL A 262 -13.24 -3.43 7.05
CA VAL A 262 -12.23 -4.48 6.93
C VAL A 262 -10.98 -4.17 7.75
N PHE A 263 -10.40 -2.98 7.59
CA PHE A 263 -9.15 -2.59 8.26
C PHE A 263 -9.37 -1.67 9.47
N GLY A 264 -10.47 -0.92 9.52
CA GLY A 264 -10.68 0.13 10.51
C GLY A 264 -10.40 1.53 9.95
N PRO A 265 -10.35 2.55 10.83
CA PRO A 265 -10.18 3.95 10.41
C PRO A 265 -8.79 4.22 9.83
N TYR A 266 -8.62 5.39 9.21
CA TYR A 266 -7.29 5.86 8.85
C TYR A 266 -6.45 6.11 10.11
N ILE A 267 -5.27 5.47 10.15
CA ILE A 267 -4.23 5.68 11.18
C ILE A 267 -3.49 6.99 10.90
N HIS A 268 -3.10 7.19 9.64
CA HIS A 268 -2.37 8.37 9.19
C HIS A 268 -2.56 8.56 7.68
N THR A 269 -2.59 9.81 7.23
CA THR A 269 -2.66 10.16 5.81
C THR A 269 -1.51 11.07 5.39
N TYR A 270 -0.95 10.82 4.21
CA TYR A 270 -0.01 11.70 3.52
C TYR A 270 -0.38 11.69 2.04
N LYS A 271 -1.09 12.72 1.62
CA LYS A 271 -1.80 12.73 0.34
C LYS A 271 -0.92 13.19 -0.82
N PHE A 272 -1.45 13.04 -2.03
CA PHE A 272 -0.74 13.40 -3.26
C PHE A 272 -0.38 14.89 -3.32
N ASP A 273 -1.30 15.77 -2.99
CA ASP A 273 -1.10 17.22 -2.93
C ASP A 273 0.00 17.60 -1.93
N GLU A 274 0.00 16.97 -0.74
CA GLU A 274 1.06 17.16 0.25
C GLU A 274 2.42 16.71 -0.29
N ALA A 275 2.48 15.55 -0.94
CA ALA A 275 3.74 15.01 -1.45
C ALA A 275 4.28 15.77 -2.67
N VAL A 276 3.41 16.33 -3.51
CA VAL A 276 3.82 17.23 -4.59
C VAL A 276 4.35 18.54 -4.00
N SER A 277 3.64 19.12 -3.01
CA SER A 277 4.10 20.32 -2.31
C SER A 277 5.45 20.14 -1.62
N ASP A 278 5.70 18.96 -1.06
CA ASP A 278 6.96 18.62 -0.39
C ASP A 278 8.07 18.20 -1.38
N GLY A 279 7.80 18.18 -2.70
CA GLY A 279 8.76 17.76 -3.74
C GLY A 279 9.10 16.27 -3.71
N VAL A 280 8.29 15.46 -3.02
CA VAL A 280 8.46 14.01 -2.85
C VAL A 280 7.97 13.24 -4.08
N VAL A 281 6.91 13.71 -4.73
CA VAL A 281 6.34 13.13 -5.95
C VAL A 281 6.26 14.21 -7.02
N LEU A 282 6.48 13.82 -8.28
CA LEU A 282 6.31 14.71 -9.42
C LEU A 282 4.83 14.96 -9.71
N ASP A 283 4.49 16.21 -10.01
CA ASP A 283 3.14 16.56 -10.45
C ASP A 283 2.80 15.90 -11.78
N LEU A 284 1.58 15.37 -11.89
CA LEU A 284 1.10 14.69 -13.08
C LEU A 284 0.22 15.65 -13.88
N ARG A 285 0.70 16.09 -15.04
CA ARG A 285 -0.10 16.85 -15.99
C ARG A 285 -0.83 15.90 -16.92
N TYR A 286 -2.16 15.87 -16.81
CA TYR A 286 -2.99 15.12 -17.73
C TYR A 286 -3.31 15.98 -18.96
N GLU A 287 -2.79 15.56 -20.12
CA GLU A 287 -3.21 16.10 -21.40
C GLU A 287 -4.15 15.07 -22.05
N ALA A 288 -5.43 15.39 -22.13
CA ALA A 288 -6.37 14.60 -22.90
C ALA A 288 -5.95 14.68 -24.38
N ARG A 289 -5.55 13.55 -24.96
CA ARG A 289 -5.35 13.44 -26.40
C ARG A 289 -6.64 12.96 -27.02
N ASP A 290 -7.35 13.89 -27.63
CA ASP A 290 -8.39 13.52 -28.58
C ASP A 290 -7.70 13.08 -29.88
N ILE A 291 -7.83 11.82 -30.22
CA ILE A 291 -7.36 11.33 -31.52
C ILE A 291 -8.58 11.43 -32.43
N ASP A 292 -8.62 12.49 -33.25
CA ASP A 292 -9.61 12.62 -34.31
C ASP A 292 -9.51 11.41 -35.25
N GLN A 293 -10.37 10.41 -35.02
CA GLN A 293 -10.47 9.25 -35.88
C GLN A 293 -11.27 9.62 -37.13
N HIS A 294 -10.56 10.09 -38.15
CA HIS A 294 -11.16 10.26 -39.48
C HIS A 294 -11.25 8.91 -40.19
N LEU A 295 -12.47 8.49 -40.52
CA LEU A 295 -12.69 7.34 -41.40
C LEU A 295 -11.99 7.61 -42.74
N THR A 296 -11.00 6.77 -43.08
CA THR A 296 -10.22 6.92 -44.33
C THR A 296 -11.09 6.76 -45.58
N SER A 297 -12.21 6.03 -45.45
CA SER A 297 -13.24 5.91 -46.48
C SER A 297 -14.57 5.46 -45.87
N SER A 298 -15.56 6.36 -45.82
CA SER A 298 -16.94 6.01 -45.43
C SER A 298 -17.53 4.94 -46.35
N LYS A 299 -17.26 5.02 -47.65
CA LYS A 299 -17.70 4.02 -48.64
C LYS A 299 -17.16 2.62 -48.37
N GLY A 300 -15.92 2.51 -47.89
CA GLY A 300 -15.31 1.21 -47.57
C GLY A 300 -16.01 0.54 -46.38
N VAL A 301 -16.37 1.33 -45.37
CA VAL A 301 -17.10 0.87 -44.18
C VAL A 301 -18.52 0.45 -44.55
N ASP A 302 -19.21 1.26 -45.36
CA ASP A 302 -20.55 0.92 -45.84
C ASP A 302 -20.53 -0.37 -46.69
N THR A 303 -19.54 -0.52 -47.57
CA THR A 303 -19.39 -1.72 -48.41
C THR A 303 -19.09 -2.97 -47.59
N TRP A 304 -18.20 -2.86 -46.58
CA TRP A 304 -17.94 -3.94 -45.63
C TRP A 304 -19.21 -4.30 -44.84
N PHE A 305 -19.96 -3.31 -44.35
CA PHE A 305 -21.19 -3.54 -43.59
C PHE A 305 -22.25 -4.24 -44.44
N ASP A 306 -22.45 -3.80 -45.67
CA ASP A 306 -23.43 -4.40 -46.58
C ASP A 306 -23.04 -5.82 -46.98
N THR A 307 -21.75 -6.10 -47.16
CA THR A 307 -21.22 -7.44 -47.46
C THR A 307 -21.41 -8.41 -46.29
N ASN A 308 -21.10 -7.99 -45.06
CA ASN A 308 -21.21 -8.85 -43.87
C ASN A 308 -22.64 -8.98 -43.34
N THR A 309 -23.59 -8.21 -43.87
CA THR A 309 -25.01 -8.27 -43.51
C THR A 309 -25.89 -8.83 -44.64
N GLN A 310 -25.29 -9.46 -45.65
CA GLN A 310 -26.06 -10.14 -46.71
C GLN A 310 -26.90 -11.28 -46.10
N GLY A 311 -28.22 -11.19 -46.28
CA GLY A 311 -29.19 -12.14 -45.71
C GLY A 311 -29.99 -11.62 -44.51
N LEU A 312 -29.61 -10.47 -43.91
CA LEU A 312 -30.41 -9.82 -42.87
C LEU A 312 -31.56 -9.00 -43.47
N SER A 313 -32.70 -8.99 -42.77
CA SER A 313 -33.83 -8.12 -43.11
C SER A 313 -33.48 -6.65 -42.88
N ASN A 314 -34.17 -5.73 -43.56
CA ASN A 314 -33.92 -4.29 -43.43
C ASN A 314 -34.06 -3.78 -41.99
N LEU A 315 -35.03 -4.32 -41.23
CA LEU A 315 -35.21 -3.99 -39.81
C LEU A 315 -34.01 -4.43 -38.96
N ALA A 316 -33.47 -5.64 -39.19
CA ALA A 316 -32.30 -6.13 -38.46
C ALA A 316 -31.03 -5.32 -38.80
N LYS A 317 -30.87 -4.88 -40.06
CA LYS A 317 -29.76 -4.01 -40.47
C LYS A 317 -29.80 -2.65 -39.79
N ILE A 318 -30.98 -2.04 -39.67
CA ILE A 318 -31.16 -0.75 -39.00
C ILE A 318 -30.80 -0.86 -37.51
N GLN A 319 -31.30 -1.88 -36.81
CA GLN A 319 -30.97 -2.12 -35.41
C GLN A 319 -29.47 -2.36 -35.19
N LEU A 320 -28.81 -3.06 -36.12
CA LEU A 320 -27.36 -3.29 -36.06
C LEU A 320 -26.57 -1.99 -36.28
N LYS A 321 -26.99 -1.12 -37.20
CA LYS A 321 -26.39 0.21 -37.41
C LYS A 321 -26.55 1.10 -36.18
N GLU A 322 -27.73 1.10 -35.56
CA GLU A 322 -27.97 1.84 -34.32
C GLU A 322 -27.09 1.33 -33.19
N LYS A 323 -26.97 0.01 -33.01
CA LYS A 323 -26.09 -0.59 -32.00
C LYS A 323 -24.62 -0.25 -32.24
N MET A 324 -24.12 -0.42 -33.47
CA MET A 324 -22.72 -0.09 -33.81
C MET A 324 -22.42 1.41 -33.70
N GLY A 325 -23.38 2.27 -34.06
CA GLY A 325 -23.27 3.72 -33.88
C GLY A 325 -23.33 4.15 -32.41
N HIS A 326 -24.02 3.38 -31.57
CA HIS A 326 -24.08 3.60 -30.13
C HIS A 326 -22.82 3.08 -29.42
N ASP A 327 -22.23 1.97 -29.86
CA ASP A 327 -20.94 1.46 -29.35
C ASP A 327 -19.77 2.39 -29.71
N ALA A 328 -19.86 3.08 -30.86
CA ALA A 328 -18.92 4.14 -31.25
C ALA A 328 -19.07 5.44 -30.45
N LYS A 329 -20.23 5.68 -29.81
CA LYS A 329 -20.46 6.81 -28.90
C LYS A 329 -20.29 6.43 -27.42
N GLY A 330 -20.53 5.17 -27.06
CA GLY A 330 -20.43 4.63 -25.70
C GLY A 330 -19.01 4.27 -25.26
N SER A 331 -18.02 4.44 -26.15
CA SER A 331 -16.59 4.45 -25.82
C SER A 331 -16.09 5.85 -25.43
N PHE A 332 -17.00 6.82 -25.30
CA PHE A 332 -16.73 8.22 -24.96
C PHE A 332 -17.76 8.76 -23.94
N GLU A 333 -17.90 8.10 -22.79
CA GLU A 333 -18.36 8.72 -21.52
C GLU A 333 -17.56 8.21 -20.33
#